data_AF-A0A8C5QQI4-F1
#
_entry.id   AF-A0A8C5QQI4-F1
#
_cell.length_a   1.000
_cell.length_b   1.000
_cell.length_c   1.000
_cell.angle_alpha   90.00
_cell.angle_beta   90.00
_cell.angle_gamma   90.00
#
_symmetry.space_group_name_H-M   'P 1'
#
loop_
_entity.id
_entity.type
_entity.pdbx_description
1 polymer ?
#
loop_
_entity_poly.entity_id
_entity_poly.type
_entity_poly.pdbx_seq_one_letter_code
_entity_poly.pdbx_strand_id
1 'polypeptide(L)'
;MPFFPLLFVLALEPFMQRVRDNDNLQGFRLPFHHYKVSAYADDVLFTLTDPLKSLPHVLKELRIFQTLSNFLINDTKSEAMGVGVTSDVYQALTDICPFRWTRNSLRYLGTTLTRSPRDLFAANYTPLLNTTLSELRKWHKPHISWLGRINYLKMTVLPKFLYVFQAVPVKIPRVYFQELKSGFLKFIWGTTCPRISYRDLTRPRDKGGLGLPHLESYYQAALLTRICDWSVSPPVKLWVALEQLAFQVPIASVPWQLASIRTLMTSPDHPTAPQLLRLWREVRSRPDLSPDISPLYPVSHNPDFPPGRQRPFLDIDPDGPYLHIARCYTDKDLSPLSLLAPRSVYTPFECFKYSQLTHFVTRLTSTLPLRSTLTVFE
;
A
#
# COMPACT_ATOMS: atom_id res chain seq x y z
N MET A 1 -24.09 23.43 -0.11
CA MET A 1 -23.08 24.50 0.03
C MET A 1 -21.69 23.89 -0.05
N PRO A 2 -21.02 23.92 -1.20
CA PRO A 2 -19.79 23.15 -1.48
C PRO A 2 -18.50 23.69 -0.80
N PHE A 3 -18.52 24.87 -0.17
CA PHE A 3 -17.31 25.54 0.35
C PHE A 3 -16.93 25.21 1.81
N PHE A 4 -17.87 24.68 2.61
CA PHE A 4 -17.63 24.42 4.04
C PHE A 4 -16.46 23.47 4.34
N PRO A 5 -16.23 22.37 3.58
CA PRO A 5 -15.10 21.48 3.84
C PRO A 5 -13.75 22.18 3.64
N LEU A 6 -13.64 23.04 2.62
CA LEU A 6 -12.40 23.76 2.33
C LEU A 6 -12.09 24.79 3.42
N LEU A 7 -13.12 25.51 3.89
CA LEU A 7 -12.97 26.48 4.97
C LEU A 7 -12.49 25.82 6.27
N PHE A 8 -12.99 24.62 6.56
CA PHE A 8 -12.53 23.84 7.71
C PHE A 8 -11.04 23.47 7.58
N VAL A 9 -10.62 22.99 6.41
CA VAL A 9 -9.20 22.70 6.15
C VAL A 9 -8.33 23.94 6.32
N LEU A 10 -8.76 25.09 5.78
CA LEU A 10 -8.03 26.36 5.92
C LEU A 10 -7.94 26.83 7.38
N ALA A 11 -8.97 26.59 8.20
CA ALA A 11 -8.95 26.93 9.61
C ALA A 11 -8.03 26.01 10.44
N LEU A 12 -7.90 24.73 10.06
CA LEU A 12 -7.06 23.75 10.74
C LEU A 12 -5.58 23.86 10.33
N GLU A 13 -5.29 24.35 9.11
CA GLU A 13 -3.94 24.37 8.57
C GLU A 13 -2.91 25.17 9.40
N PRO A 14 -3.21 26.37 9.95
CA PRO A 14 -2.28 27.09 10.83
C PRO A 14 -1.88 26.27 12.08
N PHE A 15 -2.81 25.50 12.63
CA PHE A 15 -2.55 24.60 13.74
C PHE A 15 -1.62 23.45 13.32
N MET A 16 -1.91 22.83 12.17
CA MET A 16 -1.08 21.76 11.61
C MET A 16 0.34 22.24 11.32
N GLN A 17 0.49 23.46 10.77
CA GLN A 17 1.78 24.07 10.51
C GLN A 17 2.57 24.30 11.81
N ARG A 18 1.92 24.85 12.84
CA ARG A 18 2.53 25.09 14.14
C ARG A 18 3.02 23.79 14.82
N VAL A 19 2.27 22.70 14.68
CA VAL A 19 2.70 21.37 15.14
C VAL A 19 3.89 20.86 14.33
N ARG A 20 3.88 21.03 13.00
CA ARG A 20 4.98 20.63 12.11
C ARG A 20 6.27 21.38 12.40
N ASP A 21 6.19 22.68 12.70
CA ASP A 21 7.35 23.55 12.93
C ASP A 21 7.88 23.50 14.38
N ASN A 22 7.14 22.88 15.31
CA ASN A 22 7.58 22.82 16.71
C ASN A 22 8.68 21.76 16.91
N ASP A 23 9.91 22.20 17.17
CA ASP A 23 11.07 21.33 17.41
C ASP A 23 10.96 20.49 18.69
N ASN A 24 10.15 20.92 19.66
CA ASN A 24 9.89 20.15 20.88
C ASN A 24 8.99 18.94 20.62
N LEU A 25 8.34 18.87 19.45
CA LEU A 25 7.51 17.74 19.03
C LEU A 25 8.34 16.79 18.17
N GLN A 26 8.68 15.64 18.74
CA GLN A 26 9.41 14.62 18.03
C GLN A 26 8.45 13.57 17.44
N GLY A 27 8.19 13.70 16.14
CA GLY A 27 7.52 12.70 15.35
C GLY A 27 8.44 11.62 14.80
N PHE A 28 7.89 10.74 13.97
CA PHE A 28 8.65 9.70 13.27
C PHE A 28 9.41 10.31 12.08
N ARG A 29 10.74 10.17 12.04
CA ARG A 29 11.60 10.81 11.03
C ARG A 29 11.97 9.81 9.92
N LEU A 30 11.56 10.12 8.70
CA LEU A 30 12.07 9.55 7.46
C LEU A 30 13.18 10.43 6.87
N PRO A 31 14.03 9.88 5.98
CA PRO A 31 15.07 10.65 5.29
C PRO A 31 14.58 11.95 4.66
N PHE A 32 13.34 11.98 4.17
CA PHE A 32 12.76 13.11 3.43
C PHE A 32 11.50 13.71 4.06
N HIS A 33 11.03 13.19 5.22
CA HIS A 33 9.79 13.68 5.83
C HIS A 33 9.74 13.44 7.34
N HIS A 34 9.15 14.36 8.10
CA HIS A 34 8.95 14.22 9.55
C HIS A 34 7.46 14.08 9.88
N TYR A 35 7.03 12.88 10.24
CA TYR A 35 5.63 12.58 10.58
C TYR A 35 5.35 12.93 12.03
N LYS A 36 4.81 14.13 12.26
CA LYS A 36 4.33 14.56 13.58
C LYS A 36 2.80 14.40 13.70
N VAL A 37 2.07 14.80 12.66
CA VAL A 37 0.62 14.88 12.67
C VAL A 37 0.04 14.61 11.28
N SER A 38 -1.12 13.96 11.25
CA SER A 38 -1.95 13.75 10.06
C SER A 38 -3.39 14.13 10.39
N ALA A 39 -4.14 14.69 9.45
CA ALA A 39 -5.53 15.08 9.66
C ALA A 39 -6.40 14.65 8.48
N TYR A 40 -7.62 14.21 8.77
CA TYR A 40 -8.65 13.94 7.77
C TYR A 40 -9.98 14.50 8.29
N ALA A 41 -10.38 15.65 7.72
CA ALA A 41 -11.43 16.48 8.33
C ALA A 41 -11.12 16.71 9.82
N ASP A 42 -12.04 16.38 10.72
CA ASP A 42 -11.93 16.53 12.17
C ASP A 42 -11.06 15.47 12.86
N ASP A 43 -10.77 14.35 12.19
CA ASP A 43 -9.94 13.27 12.75
C ASP A 43 -8.44 13.61 12.63
N VAL A 44 -7.83 14.03 13.73
CA VAL A 44 -6.39 14.32 13.83
C VAL A 44 -5.64 13.18 14.53
N LEU A 45 -4.58 12.68 13.89
CA LEU A 45 -3.71 11.62 14.40
C LEU A 45 -2.31 12.18 14.67
N PHE A 46 -1.84 12.06 15.91
CA PHE A 46 -0.47 12.39 16.31
C PHE A 46 0.39 11.13 16.37
N THR A 47 1.60 11.21 15.82
CA THR A 47 2.62 10.15 15.91
C THR A 47 3.85 10.71 16.61
N LEU A 48 4.18 10.16 17.78
CA LEU A 48 5.23 10.67 18.66
C LEU A 48 6.29 9.58 18.93
N THR A 49 7.57 9.93 18.81
CA THR A 49 8.71 9.02 19.04
C THR A 49 9.17 9.07 20.50
N ASP A 50 9.22 10.26 21.10
CA ASP A 50 9.50 10.48 22.54
C ASP A 50 8.23 11.05 23.21
N PRO A 51 7.29 10.19 23.62
CA PRO A 51 5.98 10.63 24.09
C PRO A 51 6.06 11.38 25.43
N LEU A 52 7.01 11.06 26.31
CA LEU A 52 7.12 11.73 27.62
C LEU A 52 7.45 13.21 27.49
N LYS A 53 8.33 13.56 26.55
CA LYS A 53 8.67 14.96 26.26
C LYS A 53 7.65 15.62 25.34
N SER A 54 7.22 14.93 24.29
CA SER A 54 6.42 15.54 23.22
C SER A 54 4.95 15.74 23.61
N LEU A 55 4.36 14.83 24.39
CA LEU A 55 2.93 14.83 24.70
C LEU A 55 2.47 16.10 25.47
N PRO A 56 3.18 16.59 26.51
CA PRO A 56 2.85 17.87 27.14
C PRO A 56 2.82 19.05 26.16
N HIS A 57 3.74 19.07 25.20
CA HIS A 57 3.77 20.11 24.16
C HIS A 57 2.59 19.98 23.20
N VAL A 58 2.18 18.76 22.82
CA VAL A 58 0.97 18.55 22.01
C VAL A 58 -0.27 19.08 22.73
N LEU A 59 -0.42 18.75 24.01
CA LEU A 59 -1.55 19.24 24.82
C LEU A 59 -1.55 20.76 24.95
N LYS A 60 -0.37 21.39 25.07
CA LYS A 60 -0.24 22.86 25.08
C LYS A 60 -0.69 23.47 23.76
N GLU A 61 -0.22 22.93 22.63
CA GLU A 61 -0.59 23.41 21.29
C GLU A 61 -2.09 23.23 21.02
N LEU A 62 -2.66 22.10 21.43
CA LEU A 62 -4.10 21.86 21.37
C LEU A 62 -4.87 22.90 22.18
N ARG A 63 -4.48 23.20 23.43
CA ARG A 63 -5.15 24.22 24.26
C ARG A 63 -5.10 25.62 23.64
N ILE A 64 -3.95 26.01 23.09
CA ILE A 64 -3.81 27.29 22.37
C ILE A 64 -4.81 27.34 21.20
N PHE A 65 -4.88 26.28 20.41
CA PHE A 65 -5.82 26.20 19.31
C PHE A 65 -7.29 26.26 19.79
N GLN A 66 -7.63 25.54 20.86
CA GLN A 66 -8.98 25.58 21.45
C GLN A 66 -9.37 27.02 21.85
N THR A 67 -8.46 27.77 22.48
CA THR A 67 -8.72 29.17 22.89
C THR A 67 -8.91 30.11 21.70
N LEU A 68 -8.17 29.92 20.60
CA LEU A 68 -8.23 30.80 19.44
C LEU A 68 -9.42 30.50 18.51
N SER A 69 -9.77 29.23 18.38
CA SER A 69 -10.73 28.76 17.37
C SER A 69 -12.10 28.40 17.94
N ASN A 70 -12.21 28.26 19.27
CA ASN A 70 -13.36 27.68 19.96
C ASN A 70 -13.69 26.23 19.55
N PHE A 71 -12.80 25.52 18.83
CA PHE A 71 -12.94 24.08 18.64
C PHE A 71 -12.70 23.37 19.96
N LEU A 72 -13.63 22.49 20.35
CA LEU A 72 -13.50 21.68 21.56
C LEU A 72 -13.05 20.27 21.20
N ILE A 73 -12.11 19.74 21.99
CA ILE A 73 -11.69 18.34 21.85
C ILE A 73 -12.73 17.49 22.55
N ASN A 74 -13.12 16.40 21.90
CA ASN A 74 -14.00 15.43 22.51
C ASN A 74 -13.17 14.40 23.28
N ASP A 75 -13.03 14.59 24.59
CA ASP A 75 -12.24 13.70 25.45
C ASP A 75 -12.78 12.26 25.46
N THR A 76 -14.09 12.07 25.28
CA THR A 76 -14.70 10.74 25.25
C THR A 76 -14.40 9.96 23.96
N LYS A 77 -14.10 10.68 22.87
CA LYS A 77 -13.72 10.08 21.57
C LYS A 77 -12.21 10.04 21.35
N SER A 78 -11.47 10.87 22.07
CA SER A 78 -10.01 10.96 21.94
C SER A 78 -9.36 9.78 22.64
N GLU A 79 -8.61 9.00 21.86
CA GLU A 79 -7.95 7.79 22.33
C GLU A 79 -6.45 7.85 22.07
N ALA A 80 -5.67 7.29 22.99
CA ALA A 80 -4.23 7.14 22.87
C ALA A 80 -3.84 5.66 22.92
N MET A 81 -2.81 5.27 22.18
CA MET A 81 -2.27 3.91 22.17
C MET A 81 -0.74 3.94 22.19
N GLY A 82 -0.14 3.31 23.20
CA GLY A 82 1.32 3.13 23.25
C GLY A 82 1.78 1.98 22.36
N VAL A 83 2.72 2.24 21.45
CA VAL A 83 3.37 1.23 20.61
C VAL A 83 4.84 1.09 21.03
N GLY A 84 5.26 -0.12 21.41
CA GLY A 84 6.65 -0.37 21.85
C GLY A 84 7.04 0.26 23.19
N VAL A 85 6.07 0.76 23.96
CA VAL A 85 6.29 1.43 25.26
C VAL A 85 6.32 0.40 26.41
N THR A 86 7.23 0.61 27.38
CA THR A 86 7.32 -0.17 28.63
C THR A 86 6.17 0.13 29.59
N SER A 87 5.94 -0.73 30.58
CA SER A 87 4.84 -0.56 31.54
C SER A 87 4.96 0.75 32.34
N ASP A 88 6.17 1.08 32.77
CA ASP A 88 6.42 2.27 33.62
C ASP A 88 6.15 3.57 32.85
N VAL A 89 6.62 3.64 31.61
CA VAL A 89 6.38 4.80 30.74
C VAL A 89 4.89 4.89 30.38
N TYR A 90 4.21 3.77 30.17
CA TYR A 90 2.78 3.77 29.90
C TYR A 90 1.97 4.37 31.06
N GLN A 91 2.32 4.05 32.31
CA GLN A 91 1.67 4.64 33.49
C GLN A 91 1.92 6.15 33.55
N ALA A 92 3.18 6.59 33.43
CA ALA A 92 3.51 8.02 33.42
C ALA A 92 2.78 8.80 32.31
N LEU A 93 2.61 8.20 31.13
CA LEU A 93 1.86 8.82 30.04
C LEU A 93 0.35 8.88 30.31
N THR A 94 -0.18 7.89 31.03
CA THR A 94 -1.59 7.86 31.46
C THR A 94 -1.87 9.00 32.45
N ASP A 95 -0.90 9.35 33.30
CA ASP A 95 -1.05 10.45 34.25
C ASP A 95 -0.97 11.83 33.57
N ILE A 96 -0.19 11.94 32.48
CA ILE A 96 -0.01 13.21 31.73
C ILE A 96 -1.17 13.48 30.77
N CYS A 97 -1.67 12.45 30.08
CA CYS A 97 -2.64 12.61 29.02
C CYS A 97 -4.06 12.33 29.50
N PRO A 98 -4.99 13.30 29.37
CA PRO A 98 -6.37 13.14 29.82
C PRO A 98 -7.21 12.21 28.93
N PHE A 99 -6.67 11.75 27.80
CA PHE A 99 -7.40 10.92 26.84
C PHE A 99 -7.51 9.47 27.30
N ARG A 100 -8.47 8.75 26.71
CA ARG A 100 -8.66 7.33 27.02
C ARG A 100 -7.50 6.50 26.44
N TRP A 101 -6.78 5.82 27.32
CA TRP A 101 -5.68 4.93 26.91
C TRP A 101 -6.18 3.52 26.56
N THR A 102 -5.88 3.10 25.33
CA THR A 102 -6.20 1.77 24.81
C THR A 102 -4.95 0.89 24.80
N ARG A 103 -5.12 -0.36 25.25
CA ARG A 103 -3.99 -1.32 25.36
C ARG A 103 -3.72 -2.07 24.05
N ASN A 104 -4.77 -2.37 23.29
CA ASN A 104 -4.70 -3.36 22.21
C ASN A 104 -4.98 -2.78 20.82
N SER A 105 -5.87 -1.79 20.72
CA SER A 105 -6.31 -1.28 19.42
C SER A 105 -6.85 0.14 19.47
N LEU A 106 -6.61 0.89 18.38
CA LEU A 106 -7.09 2.24 18.11
C LEU A 106 -7.92 2.23 16.81
N ARG A 107 -9.06 2.92 16.77
CA ARG A 107 -9.86 3.03 15.52
C ARG A 107 -9.53 4.34 14.80
N TYR A 108 -9.18 4.26 13.52
CA TYR A 108 -8.89 5.41 12.66
C TYR A 108 -9.46 5.20 11.25
N LEU A 109 -10.21 6.19 10.76
CA LEU A 109 -10.86 6.16 9.43
C LEU A 109 -11.70 4.91 9.15
N GLY A 110 -12.30 4.31 10.19
CA GLY A 110 -13.11 3.10 10.05
C GLY A 110 -12.31 1.78 10.01
N THR A 111 -10.98 1.83 10.13
CA THR A 111 -10.12 0.66 10.35
C THR A 111 -9.60 0.62 11.78
N THR A 112 -9.32 -0.57 12.29
CA THR A 112 -8.78 -0.79 13.63
C THR A 112 -7.29 -1.10 13.53
N LEU A 113 -6.46 -0.18 14.02
CA LEU A 113 -5.03 -0.34 14.19
C LEU A 113 -4.77 -1.12 15.47
N THR A 114 -4.06 -2.24 15.39
CA THR A 114 -3.71 -3.06 16.55
C THR A 114 -2.26 -2.82 16.96
N ARG A 115 -1.95 -2.99 18.25
CA ARG A 115 -0.58 -2.91 18.76
C ARG A 115 0.34 -3.96 18.11
N SER A 116 -0.19 -5.17 17.88
CA SER A 116 0.49 -6.26 17.19
C SER A 116 -0.01 -6.38 15.76
N PRO A 117 0.87 -6.45 14.75
CA PRO A 117 0.44 -6.63 13.36
C PRO A 117 -0.28 -7.95 13.09
N ARG A 118 -0.08 -8.97 13.94
CA ARG A 118 -0.72 -10.29 13.79
C ARG A 118 -2.24 -10.22 13.99
N ASP A 119 -2.70 -9.28 14.80
CA ASP A 119 -4.11 -9.14 15.17
C ASP A 119 -4.91 -8.28 14.18
N LEU A 120 -4.22 -7.60 13.24
CA LEU A 120 -4.85 -6.72 12.24
C LEU A 120 -5.92 -7.45 11.41
N PHE A 121 -5.66 -8.73 11.07
CA PHE A 121 -6.62 -9.54 10.33
C PHE A 121 -7.91 -9.73 11.15
N ALA A 122 -7.78 -10.25 12.37
CA ALA A 122 -8.92 -10.56 13.23
C ALA A 122 -9.72 -9.32 13.60
N ALA A 123 -9.03 -8.19 13.84
CA ALA A 123 -9.66 -6.94 14.23
C ALA A 123 -10.50 -6.29 13.09
N ASN A 124 -10.07 -6.42 11.83
CA ASN A 124 -10.72 -5.73 10.70
C ASN A 124 -11.60 -6.66 9.85
N TYR A 125 -11.11 -7.84 9.49
CA TYR A 125 -11.74 -8.70 8.51
C TYR A 125 -12.87 -9.55 9.10
N THR A 126 -12.70 -10.04 10.33
CA THR A 126 -13.71 -10.87 11.00
C THR A 126 -15.01 -10.09 11.25
N PRO A 127 -14.99 -8.86 11.78
CA PRO A 127 -16.21 -8.05 11.92
C PRO A 127 -16.83 -7.71 10.56
N LEU A 128 -16.01 -7.40 9.55
CA LEU A 128 -16.51 -7.10 8.21
C LEU A 128 -17.25 -8.28 7.58
N LEU A 129 -16.73 -9.50 7.77
CA LEU A 129 -17.39 -10.73 7.31
C LEU A 129 -18.74 -10.92 8.00
N ASN A 130 -18.75 -10.88 9.33
CA ASN A 130 -19.95 -11.13 10.13
C ASN A 130 -21.05 -10.10 9.84
N THR A 131 -20.67 -8.82 9.77
CA THR A 131 -21.60 -7.74 9.44
C THR A 131 -22.17 -7.93 8.03
N THR A 132 -21.32 -8.20 7.04
CA THR A 132 -21.77 -8.46 5.66
C THR A 132 -22.71 -9.65 5.59
N LEU A 133 -22.37 -10.80 6.19
CA LEU A 133 -23.24 -11.98 6.19
C LEU A 133 -24.57 -11.71 6.90
N SER A 134 -24.57 -10.91 7.97
CA SER A 134 -25.80 -10.50 8.66
C SER A 134 -26.66 -9.57 7.80
N GLU A 135 -26.04 -8.62 7.07
CA GLU A 135 -26.73 -7.73 6.14
C GLU A 135 -27.37 -8.54 5.01
N LEU A 136 -26.63 -9.47 4.40
CA LEU A 136 -27.16 -10.33 3.34
C LEU A 136 -28.36 -11.15 3.79
N ARG A 137 -28.37 -11.64 5.03
CA ARG A 137 -29.53 -12.33 5.61
C ARG A 137 -30.74 -11.39 5.76
N LYS A 138 -30.53 -10.16 6.24
CA LYS A 138 -31.60 -9.14 6.37
C LYS A 138 -32.16 -8.70 5.02
N TRP A 139 -31.29 -8.62 4.00
CA TRP A 139 -31.64 -8.23 2.63
C TRP A 139 -32.22 -9.37 1.79
N HIS A 140 -32.33 -10.58 2.33
CA HIS A 140 -32.97 -11.72 1.67
C HIS A 140 -34.52 -11.57 1.68
N LYS A 141 -35.03 -10.41 1.23
CA LYS A 141 -36.45 -10.16 1.02
C LYS A 141 -36.90 -10.77 -0.31
N PRO A 142 -38.10 -11.35 -0.39
CA PRO A 142 -38.56 -12.12 -1.56
C PRO A 142 -38.68 -11.29 -2.85
N HIS A 143 -38.83 -9.97 -2.77
CA HIS A 143 -39.11 -9.12 -3.93
C HIS A 143 -37.89 -8.63 -4.71
N ILE A 144 -36.65 -9.03 -4.35
CA ILE A 144 -35.44 -8.62 -5.07
C ILE A 144 -35.06 -9.71 -6.07
N SER A 145 -35.06 -9.36 -7.36
CA SER A 145 -34.59 -10.24 -8.44
C SER A 145 -33.15 -10.68 -8.25
N TRP A 146 -32.76 -11.84 -8.75
CA TRP A 146 -31.38 -12.33 -8.63
C TRP A 146 -30.36 -11.36 -9.28
N LEU A 147 -30.73 -10.66 -10.36
CA LEU A 147 -29.93 -9.57 -10.95
C LEU A 147 -29.79 -8.38 -10.00
N GLY A 148 -30.87 -7.98 -9.33
CA GLY A 148 -30.85 -6.94 -8.31
C GLY A 148 -29.94 -7.30 -7.13
N ARG A 149 -29.94 -8.58 -6.72
CA ARG A 149 -29.03 -9.09 -5.68
C ARG A 149 -27.57 -9.01 -6.09
N ILE A 150 -27.23 -9.36 -7.34
CA ILE A 150 -25.87 -9.20 -7.87
C ILE A 150 -25.46 -7.71 -7.89
N ASN A 151 -26.36 -6.83 -8.31
CA ASN A 151 -26.08 -5.39 -8.33
C ASN A 151 -25.89 -4.82 -6.92
N TYR A 152 -26.65 -5.28 -5.94
CA TYR A 152 -26.43 -4.93 -4.53
C TYR A 152 -25.03 -5.34 -4.06
N LEU A 153 -24.59 -6.56 -4.38
CA LEU A 153 -23.23 -7.02 -4.06
C LEU A 153 -22.16 -6.12 -4.70
N LYS A 154 -22.37 -5.70 -5.95
CA LYS A 154 -21.45 -4.78 -6.66
C LYS A 154 -21.40 -3.39 -6.05
N MET A 155 -22.56 -2.81 -5.72
CA MET A 155 -22.65 -1.40 -5.36
C MET A 155 -22.46 -1.16 -3.86
N THR A 156 -22.82 -2.13 -3.01
CA THR A 156 -22.81 -1.96 -1.55
C THR A 156 -21.73 -2.79 -0.88
N VAL A 157 -21.58 -4.07 -1.26
CA VAL A 157 -20.64 -4.97 -0.57
C VAL A 157 -19.22 -4.76 -1.09
N LEU A 158 -19.00 -4.82 -2.40
CA LEU A 158 -17.67 -4.71 -3.00
C LEU A 158 -16.89 -3.46 -2.53
N PRO A 159 -17.46 -2.23 -2.50
CA PRO A 159 -16.71 -1.05 -2.06
C PRO A 159 -16.23 -1.13 -0.59
N LYS A 160 -17.03 -1.73 0.31
CA LYS A 160 -16.64 -1.94 1.72
C LYS A 160 -15.38 -2.81 1.82
N PHE A 161 -15.34 -3.91 1.06
CA PHE A 161 -14.19 -4.80 1.02
C PHE A 161 -12.97 -4.16 0.35
N LEU A 162 -13.19 -3.45 -0.76
CA LEU A 162 -12.12 -2.80 -1.51
C LEU A 162 -11.38 -1.77 -0.64
N TYR A 163 -12.14 -0.98 0.16
CA TYR A 163 -11.56 -0.05 1.11
C TYR A 163 -10.62 -0.75 2.11
N VAL A 164 -11.08 -1.84 2.74
CA VAL A 164 -10.28 -2.57 3.74
C VAL A 164 -9.09 -3.29 3.10
N PHE A 165 -9.23 -3.83 1.88
CA PHE A 165 -8.12 -4.45 1.14
C PHE A 165 -6.98 -3.45 0.87
N GLN A 166 -7.31 -2.20 0.55
CA GLN A 166 -6.33 -1.15 0.29
C GLN A 166 -5.72 -0.60 1.59
N ALA A 167 -6.54 -0.41 2.62
CA ALA A 167 -6.11 0.17 3.89
C ALA A 167 -5.29 -0.80 4.76
N VAL A 168 -5.68 -2.08 4.80
CA VAL A 168 -5.07 -3.11 5.68
C VAL A 168 -4.60 -4.30 4.82
N PRO A 169 -3.45 -4.20 4.13
CA PRO A 169 -2.95 -5.21 3.19
C PRO A 169 -2.29 -6.40 3.92
N VAL A 170 -3.08 -7.14 4.70
CA VAL A 170 -2.65 -8.32 5.47
C VAL A 170 -3.11 -9.62 4.83
N LYS A 171 -2.56 -10.75 5.29
CA LYS A 171 -2.82 -12.06 4.69
C LYS A 171 -4.21 -12.54 5.05
N ILE A 172 -5.04 -12.70 4.03
CA ILE A 172 -6.38 -13.25 4.19
C ILE A 172 -6.34 -14.77 3.95
N PRO A 173 -6.81 -15.59 4.90
CA PRO A 173 -6.94 -17.04 4.70
C PRO A 173 -7.94 -17.39 3.59
N ARG A 174 -7.68 -18.46 2.82
CA ARG A 174 -8.62 -18.93 1.78
C ARG A 174 -10.02 -19.27 2.30
N VAL A 175 -10.11 -19.76 3.55
CA VAL A 175 -11.38 -20.06 4.22
C VAL A 175 -12.29 -18.83 4.28
N TYR A 176 -11.72 -17.65 4.50
CA TYR A 176 -12.46 -16.37 4.51
C TYR A 176 -13.19 -16.13 3.18
N PHE A 177 -12.50 -16.34 2.06
CA PHE A 177 -13.09 -16.17 0.73
C PHE A 177 -14.12 -17.27 0.42
N GLN A 178 -13.92 -18.49 0.91
CA GLN A 178 -14.89 -19.57 0.77
C GLN A 178 -16.19 -19.28 1.52
N GLU A 179 -16.11 -18.73 2.74
CA GLU A 179 -17.28 -18.30 3.51
C GLU A 179 -18.04 -17.17 2.82
N LEU A 180 -17.34 -16.15 2.29
CA LEU A 180 -17.96 -15.08 1.50
C LEU A 180 -18.64 -15.62 0.25
N LYS A 181 -17.96 -16.49 -0.50
CA LYS A 181 -18.52 -17.14 -1.68
C LYS A 181 -19.79 -17.91 -1.34
N SER A 182 -19.78 -18.68 -0.25
CA SER A 182 -20.95 -19.41 0.25
C SER A 182 -22.09 -18.46 0.62
N GLY A 183 -21.79 -17.37 1.32
CA GLY A 183 -22.75 -16.31 1.66
C GLY A 183 -23.38 -15.64 0.44
N PHE A 184 -22.58 -15.32 -0.58
CA PHE A 184 -23.05 -14.70 -1.81
C PHE A 184 -23.94 -15.64 -2.62
N LEU A 185 -23.56 -16.91 -2.74
CA LEU A 185 -24.38 -17.90 -3.44
C LEU A 185 -25.73 -18.13 -2.73
N LYS A 186 -25.71 -18.25 -1.39
CA LYS A 186 -26.94 -18.33 -0.59
C LYS A 186 -27.81 -17.08 -0.73
N PHE A 187 -27.19 -15.90 -0.79
CA PHE A 187 -27.93 -14.65 -1.01
C PHE A 187 -28.57 -14.60 -2.40
N ILE A 188 -27.86 -14.98 -3.45
CA ILE A 188 -28.35 -14.90 -4.83
C ILE A 188 -29.44 -15.93 -5.10
N TRP A 189 -29.21 -17.20 -4.73
CA TRP A 189 -30.08 -18.33 -5.07
C TRP A 189 -31.10 -18.68 -3.98
N GLY A 190 -30.91 -18.18 -2.75
CA GLY A 190 -31.80 -18.47 -1.62
C GLY A 190 -31.84 -19.96 -1.29
N THR A 191 -33.04 -20.54 -1.30
CA THR A 191 -33.28 -21.97 -1.07
C THR A 191 -33.07 -22.83 -2.33
N THR A 192 -32.87 -22.21 -3.50
CA THR A 192 -32.71 -22.94 -4.75
C THR A 192 -31.24 -23.29 -5.02
N CYS A 193 -31.00 -24.39 -5.73
CA CYS A 193 -29.65 -24.77 -6.13
C CYS A 193 -29.08 -23.75 -7.14
N PRO A 194 -27.78 -23.42 -7.06
CA PRO A 194 -27.12 -22.57 -8.03
C PRO A 194 -27.29 -23.11 -9.45
N ARG A 195 -27.93 -22.33 -10.33
CA ARG A 195 -28.13 -22.73 -11.75
C ARG A 195 -26.93 -22.43 -12.64
N ILE A 196 -26.09 -21.48 -12.21
CA ILE A 196 -24.91 -21.02 -12.94
C ILE A 196 -23.69 -21.23 -12.05
N SER A 197 -22.61 -21.74 -12.62
CA SER A 197 -21.36 -21.92 -11.90
C SER A 197 -20.83 -20.59 -11.37
N TYR A 198 -20.16 -20.58 -10.22
CA TYR A 198 -19.58 -19.35 -9.67
C TYR A 198 -18.55 -18.71 -10.62
N ARG A 199 -17.80 -19.53 -11.38
CA ARG A 199 -16.83 -19.06 -12.36
C ARG A 199 -17.50 -18.30 -13.50
N ASP A 200 -18.67 -18.75 -13.94
CA ASP A 200 -19.40 -18.10 -15.03
C ASP A 200 -20.19 -16.89 -14.53
N LEU A 201 -20.67 -16.92 -13.28
CA LEU A 201 -21.28 -15.76 -12.62
C LEU A 201 -20.33 -14.56 -12.52
N THR A 202 -19.05 -14.80 -12.23
CA THR A 202 -18.05 -13.73 -12.02
C THR A 202 -17.49 -13.15 -13.30
N ARG A 203 -17.65 -13.83 -14.45
CA ARG A 203 -17.22 -13.31 -15.75
C ARG A 203 -17.91 -11.99 -16.08
N PRO A 204 -17.25 -11.07 -16.80
CA PRO A 204 -17.88 -9.85 -17.28
C PRO A 204 -19.01 -10.18 -18.27
N ARG A 205 -19.94 -9.24 -18.44
CA ARG A 205 -21.10 -9.41 -19.33
C ARG A 205 -20.70 -9.65 -20.77
N ASP A 206 -19.63 -8.99 -21.21
CA ASP A 206 -19.09 -9.12 -22.58
C ASP A 206 -18.56 -10.53 -22.87
N LYS A 207 -18.22 -11.29 -21.82
CA LYS A 207 -17.78 -12.71 -21.91
C LYS A 207 -18.88 -13.69 -21.50
N GLY A 208 -20.15 -13.26 -21.57
CA GLY A 208 -21.33 -14.10 -21.26
C GLY A 208 -21.58 -14.34 -19.78
N GLY A 209 -20.93 -13.60 -18.87
CA GLY A 209 -21.16 -13.70 -17.43
C GLY A 209 -22.10 -12.64 -16.88
N LEU A 210 -22.24 -12.60 -15.55
CA LEU A 210 -23.12 -11.65 -14.85
C LEU A 210 -22.36 -10.57 -14.08
N GLY A 211 -21.03 -10.66 -14.08
CA GLY A 211 -20.10 -9.74 -13.45
C GLY A 211 -20.11 -9.79 -11.93
N LEU A 212 -20.52 -10.91 -11.30
CA LEU A 212 -20.49 -11.03 -9.85
C LEU A 212 -19.08 -10.73 -9.31
N PRO A 213 -18.90 -9.88 -8.28
CA PRO A 213 -17.58 -9.56 -7.77
C PRO A 213 -16.84 -10.79 -7.23
N HIS A 214 -15.68 -11.09 -7.81
CA HIS A 214 -14.75 -12.10 -7.30
C HIS A 214 -13.81 -11.45 -6.28
N LEU A 215 -14.19 -11.42 -5.00
CA LEU A 215 -13.48 -10.67 -3.96
C LEU A 215 -12.01 -11.07 -3.78
N GLU A 216 -11.66 -12.33 -4.01
CA GLU A 216 -10.26 -12.78 -3.96
C GLU A 216 -9.42 -12.14 -5.09
N SER A 217 -9.99 -11.97 -6.28
CA SER A 217 -9.30 -11.28 -7.39
C SER A 217 -9.16 -9.78 -7.11
N TYR A 218 -10.18 -9.14 -6.54
CA TYR A 218 -10.09 -7.73 -6.12
C TYR A 218 -9.05 -7.52 -5.03
N TYR A 219 -8.96 -8.44 -4.08
CA TYR A 219 -7.92 -8.44 -3.06
C TYR A 219 -6.52 -8.58 -3.67
N GLN A 220 -6.32 -9.56 -4.56
CA GLN A 220 -5.06 -9.71 -5.29
C GLN A 220 -4.72 -8.43 -6.04
N ALA A 221 -5.67 -7.86 -6.78
CA ALA A 221 -5.49 -6.60 -7.51
C ALA A 221 -5.07 -5.44 -6.59
N ALA A 222 -5.74 -5.26 -5.45
CA ALA A 222 -5.39 -4.20 -4.48
C ALA A 222 -3.96 -4.34 -3.95
N LEU A 223 -3.50 -5.56 -3.71
CA LEU A 223 -2.14 -5.84 -3.29
C LEU A 223 -1.12 -5.63 -4.42
N LEU A 224 -1.47 -6.00 -5.65
CA LEU A 224 -0.67 -5.77 -6.84
C LEU A 224 -0.50 -4.27 -7.13
N THR A 225 -1.51 -3.43 -6.89
CA THR A 225 -1.39 -1.97 -6.99
C THR A 225 -0.27 -1.42 -6.10
N ARG A 226 -0.04 -2.01 -4.90
CA ARG A 226 1.08 -1.59 -4.04
C ARG A 226 2.44 -1.92 -4.66
N ILE A 227 2.54 -3.04 -5.37
CA ILE A 227 3.77 -3.44 -6.06
C ILE A 227 4.02 -2.51 -7.26
N CYS A 228 2.96 -2.10 -7.97
CA CYS A 228 3.07 -1.01 -8.95
C CYS A 228 3.66 0.25 -8.30
N ASP A 229 3.16 0.65 -7.14
CA ASP A 229 3.65 1.85 -6.45
C ASP A 229 5.14 1.75 -6.03
N TRP A 230 5.67 0.54 -5.81
CA TRP A 230 7.11 0.34 -5.58
C TRP A 230 7.95 0.58 -6.83
N SER A 231 7.39 0.35 -8.02
CA SER A 231 8.10 0.44 -9.30
C SER A 231 8.17 1.85 -9.88
N VAL A 232 7.39 2.80 -9.36
CA VAL A 232 7.37 4.18 -9.84
C VAL A 232 8.47 5.00 -9.16
N SER A 233 9.29 5.66 -9.98
CA SER A 233 10.36 6.57 -9.55
C SER A 233 10.09 8.01 -10.02
N PRO A 234 10.28 9.03 -9.17
CA PRO A 234 10.52 8.95 -7.72
C PRO A 234 9.27 8.42 -6.97
N PRO A 235 9.42 7.90 -5.75
CA PRO A 235 8.28 7.44 -4.97
C PRO A 235 7.39 8.64 -4.59
N VAL A 236 6.28 8.81 -5.32
CA VAL A 236 5.29 9.87 -5.06
C VAL A 236 4.61 9.68 -3.70
N LYS A 237 4.46 8.42 -3.28
CA LYS A 237 3.69 8.04 -2.09
C LYS A 237 4.59 7.88 -0.88
N LEU A 238 4.27 8.64 0.16
CA LEU A 238 4.93 8.66 1.48
C LEU A 238 5.13 7.26 2.10
N TRP A 239 4.15 6.36 1.99
CA TRP A 239 4.26 5.02 2.56
C TRP A 239 5.26 4.13 1.81
N VAL A 240 5.56 4.40 0.54
CA VAL A 240 6.61 3.68 -0.20
C VAL A 240 7.98 3.99 0.40
N ALA A 241 8.20 5.24 0.83
CA ALA A 241 9.41 5.63 1.56
C ALA A 241 9.51 4.96 2.94
N LEU A 242 8.38 4.72 3.63
CA LEU A 242 8.35 3.93 4.86
C LEU A 242 8.76 2.47 4.60
N GLU A 243 8.17 1.85 3.58
CA GLU A 243 8.47 0.46 3.25
C GLU A 243 9.91 0.29 2.74
N GLN A 244 10.48 1.30 2.07
CA GLN A 244 11.90 1.30 1.68
C GLN A 244 12.84 1.08 2.87
N LEU A 245 12.53 1.59 4.07
CA LEU A 245 13.36 1.37 5.26
C LEU A 245 13.41 -0.11 5.69
N ALA A 246 12.41 -0.90 5.32
CA ALA A 246 12.38 -2.33 5.63
C ALA A 246 13.32 -3.15 4.73
N PHE A 247 13.89 -2.56 3.69
CA PHE A 247 14.75 -3.24 2.71
C PHE A 247 16.14 -2.62 2.64
N GLN A 248 17.15 -3.47 2.45
CA GLN A 248 18.55 -3.08 2.25
C GLN A 248 18.85 -2.64 0.82
N VAL A 249 17.95 -2.96 -0.12
CA VAL A 249 18.02 -2.60 -1.53
C VAL A 249 16.86 -1.67 -1.90
N PRO A 250 16.96 -0.91 -3.00
CA PRO A 250 15.84 -0.12 -3.49
C PRO A 250 14.59 -0.98 -3.71
N ILE A 251 13.45 -0.53 -3.18
CA ILE A 251 12.19 -1.26 -3.13
C ILE A 251 11.67 -1.60 -4.54
N ALA A 252 11.92 -0.74 -5.52
CA ALA A 252 11.61 -0.96 -6.93
C ALA A 252 12.29 -2.19 -7.52
N SER A 253 13.46 -2.58 -6.99
CA SER A 253 14.19 -3.77 -7.44
C SER A 253 13.66 -5.05 -6.80
N VAL A 254 13.00 -4.97 -5.64
CA VAL A 254 12.60 -6.12 -4.83
C VAL A 254 11.65 -7.09 -5.55
N PRO A 255 10.63 -6.65 -6.33
CA PRO A 255 9.77 -7.55 -7.10
C PRO A 255 10.53 -8.45 -8.07
N TRP A 256 11.75 -8.06 -8.45
CA TRP A 256 12.57 -8.77 -9.42
C TRP A 256 13.59 -9.71 -8.73
N GLN A 257 13.85 -9.53 -7.43
CA GLN A 257 14.82 -10.31 -6.64
C GLN A 257 14.16 -11.36 -5.73
N LEU A 258 13.19 -12.11 -6.26
CA LEU A 258 12.33 -12.98 -5.44
C LEU A 258 13.07 -14.17 -4.81
N ALA A 259 14.23 -14.58 -5.31
CA ALA A 259 14.99 -15.70 -4.77
C ALA A 259 15.61 -15.37 -3.39
N SER A 260 15.90 -14.10 -3.12
CA SER A 260 16.69 -13.66 -1.96
C SER A 260 15.92 -12.76 -0.98
N ILE A 261 14.58 -12.79 -0.99
CA ILE A 261 13.75 -11.85 -0.19
C ILE A 261 14.15 -11.79 1.28
N ARG A 262 14.44 -12.93 1.91
CA ARG A 262 14.80 -12.99 3.34
C ARG A 262 16.12 -12.29 3.65
N THR A 263 17.08 -12.28 2.72
CA THR A 263 18.38 -11.61 2.90
C THR A 263 18.30 -10.12 2.55
N LEU A 264 17.29 -9.71 1.79
CA LEU A 264 17.09 -8.31 1.37
C LEU A 264 16.33 -7.47 2.41
N MET A 265 15.61 -8.12 3.33
CA MET A 265 14.84 -7.45 4.38
C MET A 265 15.71 -7.15 5.60
N THR A 266 15.63 -5.92 6.08
CA THR A 266 16.27 -5.47 7.34
C THR A 266 15.49 -5.96 8.57
N SER A 267 14.17 -6.08 8.44
CA SER A 267 13.28 -6.57 9.50
C SER A 267 12.46 -7.77 9.02
N PRO A 268 12.70 -8.99 9.54
CA PRO A 268 11.97 -10.19 9.11
C PRO A 268 10.49 -10.19 9.49
N ASP A 269 10.09 -9.38 10.48
CA ASP A 269 8.73 -9.29 11.01
C ASP A 269 7.85 -8.24 10.29
N HIS A 270 8.27 -7.76 9.11
CA HIS A 270 7.47 -6.81 8.35
C HIS A 270 6.09 -7.39 8.01
N PRO A 271 4.99 -6.70 8.34
CA PRO A 271 3.66 -7.33 8.36
C PRO A 271 3.07 -7.62 6.98
N THR A 272 3.44 -6.86 5.94
CA THR A 272 2.76 -6.86 4.64
C THR A 272 3.67 -7.35 3.51
N ALA A 273 4.90 -6.82 3.44
CA ALA A 273 5.89 -7.12 2.38
C ALA A 273 6.11 -8.62 2.05
N PRO A 274 6.34 -9.53 3.02
CA PRO A 274 6.58 -10.94 2.69
C PRO A 274 5.40 -11.58 1.96
N GLN A 275 4.20 -11.13 2.29
CA GLN A 275 2.98 -11.65 1.70
C GLN A 275 2.71 -11.07 0.32
N LEU A 276 2.92 -9.75 0.14
CA LEU A 276 2.87 -9.09 -1.16
C LEU A 276 3.79 -9.80 -2.16
N LEU A 277 5.03 -10.08 -1.75
CA LEU A 277 6.02 -10.74 -2.60
C LEU A 277 5.70 -12.20 -2.90
N ARG A 278 5.08 -12.93 -1.96
CA ARG A 278 4.58 -14.29 -2.23
C ARG A 278 3.48 -14.27 -3.28
N LEU A 279 2.52 -13.36 -3.14
CA LEU A 279 1.44 -13.21 -4.12
C LEU A 279 1.96 -12.80 -5.48
N TRP A 280 2.94 -11.89 -5.53
CA TRP A 280 3.61 -11.53 -6.77
C TRP A 280 4.29 -12.72 -7.43
N ARG A 281 4.99 -13.56 -6.67
CA ARG A 281 5.57 -14.80 -7.20
C ARG A 281 4.50 -15.74 -7.78
N GLU A 282 3.40 -15.93 -7.06
CA GLU A 282 2.26 -16.76 -7.50
C GLU A 282 1.59 -16.21 -8.77
N VAL A 283 1.45 -14.89 -8.88
CA VAL A 283 0.87 -14.22 -10.04
C VAL A 283 1.81 -14.33 -11.23
N ARG A 284 3.11 -14.01 -11.06
CA ARG A 284 4.12 -14.09 -12.12
C ARG A 284 4.31 -15.51 -12.66
N SER A 285 4.05 -16.56 -11.88
CA SER A 285 4.12 -17.95 -12.33
C SER A 285 2.89 -18.42 -13.11
N ARG A 286 1.87 -17.59 -13.31
CA ARG A 286 0.67 -17.99 -14.05
C ARG A 286 0.98 -18.11 -15.54
N PRO A 287 0.61 -19.24 -16.19
CA PRO A 287 0.86 -19.44 -17.63
C PRO A 287 0.02 -18.52 -18.51
N ASP A 288 -1.05 -17.96 -17.96
CA ASP A 288 -2.00 -17.06 -18.62
C ASP A 288 -1.52 -15.60 -18.73
N LEU A 289 -0.35 -15.26 -18.16
CA LEU A 289 0.28 -13.95 -18.30
C LEU A 289 1.37 -13.97 -19.38
N SER A 290 1.57 -12.84 -20.04
CA SER A 290 2.65 -12.69 -21.01
C SER A 290 4.02 -12.96 -20.34
N PRO A 291 4.91 -13.75 -20.96
CA PRO A 291 6.26 -13.96 -20.45
C PRO A 291 7.17 -12.75 -20.74
N ASP A 292 6.70 -11.76 -21.49
CA ASP A 292 7.50 -10.65 -21.99
C ASP A 292 8.12 -9.80 -20.87
N ILE A 293 9.26 -9.20 -21.17
CA ILE A 293 10.03 -8.43 -20.20
C ILE A 293 9.37 -7.08 -20.00
N SER A 294 9.08 -6.73 -18.74
CA SER A 294 8.55 -5.42 -18.39
C SER A 294 9.61 -4.34 -18.66
N PRO A 295 9.24 -3.20 -19.27
CA PRO A 295 10.15 -2.06 -19.43
C PRO A 295 10.66 -1.49 -18.10
N LEU A 296 9.91 -1.71 -17.00
CA LEU A 296 10.27 -1.32 -15.64
C LEU A 296 11.27 -2.28 -14.99
N TYR A 297 11.72 -3.31 -15.70
CA TYR A 297 12.72 -4.23 -15.21
C TYR A 297 14.04 -3.47 -14.90
N PRO A 298 14.57 -3.59 -13.67
CA PRO A 298 15.71 -2.80 -13.22
C PRO A 298 17.00 -3.34 -13.81
N VAL A 299 17.89 -2.43 -14.21
CA VAL A 299 19.27 -2.75 -14.60
C VAL A 299 20.20 -2.61 -13.39
N SER A 300 20.04 -1.53 -12.62
CA SER A 300 20.74 -1.34 -11.35
C SER A 300 20.18 -2.25 -10.26
N HIS A 301 21.05 -2.72 -9.36
CA HIS A 301 20.73 -3.66 -8.27
C HIS A 301 20.15 -5.02 -8.70
N ASN A 302 20.25 -5.40 -9.98
CA ASN A 302 19.65 -6.62 -10.48
C ASN A 302 20.57 -7.87 -10.28
N PRO A 303 20.08 -9.00 -9.72
CA PRO A 303 20.81 -10.27 -9.66
C PRO A 303 21.19 -10.83 -11.03
N ASP A 304 20.30 -10.68 -12.02
CA ASP A 304 20.46 -11.25 -13.35
C ASP A 304 21.49 -10.43 -14.18
N PHE A 305 21.87 -9.25 -13.69
CA PHE A 305 22.96 -8.41 -14.22
C PHE A 305 23.97 -8.04 -13.11
N PRO A 306 24.91 -8.94 -12.77
CA PRO A 306 25.91 -8.70 -11.72
C PRO A 306 26.67 -7.37 -11.82
N PRO A 307 27.04 -6.85 -13.01
CA PRO A 307 27.67 -5.52 -13.12
C PRO A 307 26.79 -4.39 -12.58
N GLY A 308 25.47 -4.49 -12.68
CA GLY A 308 24.50 -3.51 -12.17
C GLY A 308 24.48 -3.36 -10.65
N ARG A 309 25.19 -4.22 -9.91
CA ARG A 309 25.37 -4.12 -8.44
C ARG A 309 26.63 -3.37 -8.04
N GLN A 310 27.50 -3.04 -8.99
CA GLN A 310 28.74 -2.30 -8.72
C GLN A 310 28.45 -0.80 -8.65
N ARG A 311 29.14 -0.06 -7.75
CA ARG A 311 29.00 1.40 -7.60
C ARG A 311 28.91 2.18 -8.93
N PRO A 312 29.74 1.88 -9.95
CA PRO A 312 29.72 2.64 -11.21
C PRO A 312 28.44 2.53 -12.05
N PHE A 313 27.56 1.57 -11.77
CA PHE A 313 26.21 1.43 -12.37
C PHE A 313 25.11 2.02 -11.49
N LEU A 314 25.38 2.23 -10.20
CA LEU A 314 24.46 2.85 -9.25
C LEU A 314 24.36 4.36 -9.46
N ASP A 315 25.44 4.97 -9.97
CA ASP A 315 25.56 6.43 -10.15
C ASP A 315 25.19 6.90 -11.58
N ILE A 316 24.66 6.02 -12.44
CA ILE A 316 24.41 6.34 -13.86
C ILE A 316 23.16 7.21 -14.05
N ASP A 317 22.20 7.18 -13.12
CA ASP A 317 20.95 7.89 -13.29
C ASP A 317 20.95 9.22 -12.51
N PRO A 318 20.97 10.38 -13.19
CA PRO A 318 20.90 11.70 -12.54
C PRO A 318 19.49 12.11 -12.11
N ASP A 319 18.43 11.48 -12.65
CA ASP A 319 17.03 11.87 -12.43
C ASP A 319 16.31 10.96 -11.42
N GLY A 320 16.91 9.82 -11.06
CA GLY A 320 16.32 8.86 -10.15
C GLY A 320 17.34 7.90 -9.54
N PRO A 321 17.00 7.22 -8.44
CA PRO A 321 17.94 6.32 -7.75
C PRO A 321 18.22 4.99 -8.47
N TYR A 322 17.69 4.75 -9.69
CA TYR A 322 17.86 3.49 -10.42
C TYR A 322 17.58 3.57 -11.91
N LEU A 323 18.30 2.75 -12.68
CA LEU A 323 18.21 2.65 -14.14
C LEU A 323 17.28 1.49 -14.55
N HIS A 324 16.26 1.78 -15.38
CA HIS A 324 15.36 0.78 -15.98
C HIS A 324 15.69 0.48 -17.45
N ILE A 325 15.25 -0.68 -17.95
CA ILE A 325 15.39 -1.00 -19.38
C ILE A 325 14.66 0.02 -20.25
N ALA A 326 13.50 0.54 -19.83
CA ALA A 326 12.75 1.56 -20.57
C ALA A 326 13.59 2.81 -20.93
N ARG A 327 14.55 3.19 -20.10
CA ARG A 327 15.47 4.32 -20.38
C ARG A 327 16.59 3.94 -21.34
N CYS A 328 16.93 2.66 -21.36
CA CYS A 328 17.99 2.13 -22.20
C CYS A 328 17.49 1.69 -23.58
N TYR A 329 16.17 1.58 -23.80
CA TYR A 329 15.60 0.95 -24.98
C TYR A 329 14.40 1.77 -25.50
N THR A 330 14.57 2.45 -26.63
CA THR A 330 13.55 3.29 -27.28
C THR A 330 13.26 2.76 -28.68
N ASP A 331 11.98 2.56 -29.03
CA ASP A 331 11.51 2.26 -30.39
C ASP A 331 12.32 1.20 -31.17
N LYS A 332 12.66 0.11 -30.48
CA LYS A 332 13.37 -1.10 -30.98
C LYS A 332 14.89 -1.04 -31.02
N ASP A 333 15.52 0.07 -30.64
CA ASP A 333 16.97 0.19 -30.52
C ASP A 333 17.40 0.64 -29.12
N LEU A 334 18.63 0.29 -28.75
CA LEU A 334 19.25 0.75 -27.51
C LEU A 334 19.54 2.26 -27.58
N SER A 335 19.14 2.99 -26.55
CA SER A 335 19.43 4.41 -26.39
C SER A 335 20.94 4.66 -26.48
N PRO A 336 21.41 5.62 -27.30
CA PRO A 336 22.82 6.00 -27.33
C PRO A 336 23.31 6.48 -25.95
N LEU A 337 24.61 6.28 -25.69
CA LEU A 337 25.27 6.64 -24.42
C LEU A 337 25.06 8.12 -24.01
N SER A 338 24.85 8.99 -25.00
CA SER A 338 24.51 10.42 -24.84
C SER A 338 23.19 10.70 -24.13
N LEU A 339 22.21 9.80 -24.22
CA LEU A 339 20.93 9.91 -23.52
C LEU A 339 21.01 9.39 -22.07
N LEU A 340 21.98 8.51 -21.77
CA LEU A 340 22.13 7.90 -20.45
C LEU A 340 23.03 8.74 -19.52
N ALA A 341 24.00 9.47 -20.07
CA ALA A 341 24.83 10.39 -19.31
C ALA A 341 25.22 11.59 -20.19
N PRO A 342 24.78 12.82 -19.87
CA PRO A 342 25.15 14.01 -20.64
C PRO A 342 26.61 14.38 -20.31
N ARG A 343 27.56 13.78 -21.04
CA ARG A 343 28.99 14.09 -20.95
C ARG A 343 29.57 14.27 -22.35
N SER A 344 30.45 15.26 -22.51
CA SER A 344 31.12 15.56 -23.79
C SER A 344 32.28 14.59 -24.09
N VAL A 345 32.80 13.88 -23.08
CA VAL A 345 33.88 12.89 -23.22
C VAL A 345 33.61 11.71 -22.27
N TYR A 346 33.59 10.49 -22.83
CA TYR A 346 33.44 9.25 -22.07
C TYR A 346 34.79 8.57 -21.86
N THR A 347 35.02 8.07 -20.66
CA THR A 347 36.20 7.26 -20.35
C THR A 347 36.09 5.86 -20.98
N PRO A 348 37.20 5.17 -21.30
CA PRO A 348 37.16 3.77 -21.79
C PRO A 348 36.37 2.83 -20.86
N PHE A 349 36.40 3.13 -19.55
CA PHE A 349 35.63 2.41 -18.55
C PHE A 349 34.12 2.62 -18.68
N GLU A 350 33.65 3.85 -18.98
CA GLU A 350 32.24 4.13 -19.24
C GLU A 350 31.75 3.48 -20.55
N CYS A 351 32.57 3.48 -21.59
CA CYS A 351 32.27 2.74 -22.82
C CYS A 351 32.12 1.23 -22.55
N PHE A 352 33.02 0.65 -21.74
CA PHE A 352 32.91 -0.76 -21.35
C PHE A 352 31.62 -1.05 -20.57
N LYS A 353 31.22 -0.19 -19.64
CA LYS A 353 29.94 -0.31 -18.91
C LYS A 353 28.75 -0.29 -19.88
N TYR A 354 28.75 0.63 -20.84
CA TYR A 354 27.72 0.69 -21.87
C TYR A 354 27.65 -0.60 -22.71
N SER A 355 28.80 -1.15 -23.11
CA SER A 355 28.84 -2.43 -23.82
C SER A 355 28.29 -3.59 -22.99
N GLN A 356 28.57 -3.63 -21.68
CA GLN A 356 28.00 -4.64 -20.77
C GLN A 356 26.47 -4.52 -20.69
N LEU A 357 25.95 -3.30 -20.56
CA LEU A 357 24.51 -3.03 -20.53
C LEU A 357 23.84 -3.40 -21.85
N THR A 358 24.46 -3.00 -22.96
CA THR A 358 24.03 -3.31 -24.33
C THR A 358 23.92 -4.82 -24.53
N HIS A 359 24.98 -5.56 -24.15
CA HIS A 359 25.00 -7.02 -24.23
C HIS A 359 23.92 -7.66 -23.33
N PHE A 360 23.68 -7.12 -22.15
CA PHE A 360 22.65 -7.63 -21.25
C PHE A 360 21.23 -7.43 -21.82
N VAL A 361 20.91 -6.22 -22.27
CA VAL A 361 19.58 -5.90 -22.81
C VAL A 361 19.34 -6.67 -24.11
N THR A 362 20.31 -6.75 -25.02
CA THR A 362 20.19 -7.55 -26.25
C THR A 362 19.99 -9.04 -25.96
N ARG A 363 20.71 -9.60 -24.98
CA ARG A 363 20.49 -10.98 -24.54
C ARG A 363 19.10 -11.18 -23.97
N LEU A 364 18.62 -10.25 -23.14
CA LEU A 364 17.27 -10.29 -22.59
C LEU A 364 16.21 -10.25 -23.71
N THR A 365 16.29 -9.27 -24.61
CA THR A 365 15.32 -9.11 -25.71
C THR A 365 15.41 -10.21 -26.77
N SER A 366 16.55 -10.91 -26.88
CA SER A 366 16.69 -12.08 -27.75
C SER A 366 15.90 -13.30 -27.25
N THR A 367 15.68 -13.39 -25.93
CA THR A 367 14.94 -14.51 -25.32
C THR A 367 13.43 -14.25 -25.29
N LEU A 368 13.03 -13.01 -25.01
CA LEU A 368 11.65 -12.59 -24.85
C LEU A 368 11.50 -11.16 -25.34
N PRO A 369 10.46 -10.82 -26.10
CA PRO A 369 10.29 -9.45 -26.58
C PRO A 369 10.07 -8.49 -25.39
N LEU A 370 10.46 -7.23 -25.58
CA LEU A 370 10.14 -6.17 -24.63
C LEU A 370 8.70 -5.69 -24.87
N ARG A 371 7.94 -5.46 -23.79
CA ARG A 371 6.59 -4.90 -23.93
C ARG A 371 6.64 -3.44 -24.39
N SER A 372 5.64 -3.02 -25.15
CA SER A 372 5.50 -1.63 -25.61
C SER A 372 4.94 -0.69 -24.54
N THR A 373 4.23 -1.22 -23.54
CA THR A 373 3.57 -0.45 -22.48
C THR A 373 4.42 -0.39 -21.21
N LEU A 374 4.49 0.80 -20.60
CA LEU A 374 5.17 1.04 -19.31
C LEU A 374 4.29 0.57 -18.14
N THR A 375 3.88 -0.70 -18.13
CA THR A 375 3.07 -1.29 -17.06
C THR A 375 3.76 -2.50 -16.44
N VAL A 376 3.52 -2.70 -15.15
CA VAL A 376 3.94 -3.93 -14.43
C VAL A 376 3.00 -5.09 -14.73
N PHE A 377 1.74 -4.78 -15.09
CA PHE A 377 0.67 -5.75 -15.28
C PHE A 377 0.06 -5.61 -16.68
N GLU A 378 0.10 -6.70 -17.46
CA GLU A 378 -0.77 -7.00 -18.60
C GLU A 378 -1.06 -8.49 -18.62
#